data_AF-A0A4V5NFU0-F1
#
_entry.id   AF-A0A4V5NFU0-F1
#
_cell.length_a   1.000
_cell.length_b   1.000
_cell.length_c   1.000
_cell.angle_alpha   90.00
_cell.angle_beta   90.00
_cell.angle_gamma   90.00
#
_symmetry.space_group_name_H-M   'P 1'
#
loop_
_entity.id
_entity.type
_entity.pdbx_description
1 polymer ?
#
loop_
_entity_poly.entity_id
_entity_poly.type
_entity_poly.pdbx_seq_one_letter_code
_entity_poly.pdbx_strand_id
1 'polypeptide(L)'
;MVPPAFSVQSGWTLDDVSQVTVTRGPTTFVVSVRFSNVERTPWGRDYLQRIGRLPSDHIDNADNATGEQSPDGSEMLLSRCSPLMLKLAPTLSIQGLPVEVLCSSPTYRLELLSTGEVEDDGVQIAGTENLTSEANRFSRLVGIVTTGEFGEQVAGILLEFIVTGPGGGDCLRRAVQARTEMHEKWKAQVGETVNELHAHQLVWGDVNAGNVVIDESSNAWVIDFGGLNNPEFVDDELAETEEGDWQGVHRLFDEWLPSPT
;
A
#
# COMPACT_ATOMS: atom_id res chain seq x y z
N MET A 1 -28.34 14.80 10.69
CA MET A 1 -27.84 14.01 9.54
C MET A 1 -26.54 13.39 10.02
N VAL A 2 -26.43 12.07 10.10
CA VAL A 2 -25.15 11.43 10.49
C VAL A 2 -24.18 11.67 9.33
N PRO A 3 -22.98 12.21 9.54
CA PRO A 3 -22.01 12.39 8.46
C PRO A 3 -21.80 11.05 7.74
N PRO A 4 -21.57 11.05 6.41
CA PRO A 4 -21.16 9.84 5.73
C PRO A 4 -19.89 9.30 6.40
N ALA A 5 -19.97 8.10 6.98
CA ALA A 5 -18.88 7.56 7.78
C ALA A 5 -17.72 7.15 6.88
N PHE A 6 -16.71 7.99 6.83
CA PHE A 6 -15.38 7.72 6.31
C PHE A 6 -14.43 7.51 7.49
N SER A 7 -13.46 6.61 7.36
CA SER A 7 -12.43 6.40 8.37
C SER A 7 -11.08 6.82 7.81
N VAL A 8 -10.51 7.90 8.35
CA VAL A 8 -9.14 8.32 8.04
C VAL A 8 -8.17 7.32 8.63
N GLN A 9 -7.35 6.70 7.79
CA GLN A 9 -6.37 5.70 8.19
C GLN A 9 -5.01 6.34 8.50
N SER A 10 -4.58 7.22 7.60
CA SER A 10 -3.30 7.93 7.72
C SER A 10 -3.33 9.21 6.90
N GLY A 11 -2.44 10.14 7.22
CA GLY A 11 -2.22 11.35 6.45
C GLY A 11 -0.81 11.88 6.68
N TRP A 12 -0.24 12.49 5.65
CA TRP A 12 1.09 13.09 5.73
C TRP A 12 1.17 14.31 4.82
N THR A 13 2.13 15.17 5.12
CA THR A 13 2.40 16.38 4.36
C THR A 13 3.91 16.56 4.27
N LEU A 14 4.45 16.54 3.07
CA LEU A 14 5.87 16.68 2.80
C LEU A 14 6.08 17.61 1.60
N ASP A 15 6.96 18.59 1.78
CA ASP A 15 7.33 19.58 0.74
C ASP A 15 6.13 20.23 0.05
N ASP A 16 5.84 19.81 -1.18
CA ASP A 16 4.84 20.32 -2.12
C ASP A 16 3.59 19.43 -2.21
N VAL A 17 3.45 18.42 -1.34
CA VAL A 17 2.32 17.49 -1.40
C VAL A 17 1.79 17.12 -0.03
N SER A 18 0.47 17.01 0.04
CA SER A 18 -0.23 16.37 1.16
C SER A 18 -1.03 15.19 0.64
N GLN A 19 -1.12 14.13 1.43
CA GLN A 19 -1.91 12.95 1.12
C GLN A 19 -2.69 12.50 2.36
N VAL A 20 -3.90 12.02 2.14
CA VAL A 20 -4.72 11.35 3.15
C VAL A 20 -5.26 10.04 2.59
N THR A 21 -5.14 8.98 3.37
CA THR A 21 -5.72 7.67 3.08
C THR A 21 -6.98 7.49 3.90
N VAL A 22 -8.06 7.16 3.22
CA VAL A 22 -9.41 7.11 3.78
C VAL A 22 -10.10 5.84 3.30
N THR A 23 -10.83 5.18 4.18
CA THR A 23 -11.63 4.01 3.83
C THR A 23 -13.13 4.28 4.00
N ARG A 24 -13.92 3.61 3.17
CA ARG A 24 -15.37 3.49 3.34
C ARG A 24 -15.79 2.07 2.97
N GLY A 25 -16.33 1.35 3.94
CA GLY A 25 -16.59 -0.09 3.77
C GLY A 25 -15.30 -0.78 3.34
N PRO A 26 -15.31 -1.58 2.26
CA PRO A 26 -14.11 -2.27 1.80
C PRO A 26 -13.26 -1.44 0.81
N THR A 27 -13.74 -0.27 0.38
CA THR A 27 -13.05 0.59 -0.60
C THR A 27 -12.05 1.53 0.06
N THR A 28 -10.86 1.65 -0.54
CA THR A 28 -9.81 2.58 -0.11
C THR A 28 -9.70 3.76 -1.08
N PHE A 29 -9.44 4.94 -0.53
CA PHE A 29 -9.18 6.17 -1.27
C PHE A 29 -7.85 6.75 -0.81
N VAL A 30 -6.96 7.01 -1.75
CA VAL A 30 -5.74 7.79 -1.53
C VAL A 30 -5.95 9.15 -2.17
N VAL A 31 -6.20 10.17 -1.36
CA VAL A 31 -6.47 11.53 -1.82
C VAL A 31 -5.19 12.35 -1.67
N SER A 32 -4.73 12.96 -2.75
CA SER A 32 -3.52 13.76 -2.78
C SER A 32 -3.79 15.17 -3.30
N VAL A 33 -3.03 16.13 -2.78
CA VAL A 33 -3.02 17.51 -3.24
C VAL A 33 -1.58 17.94 -3.39
N ARG A 34 -1.21 18.29 -4.62
CA ARG A 34 0.03 18.99 -4.90
C ARG A 34 -0.18 20.49 -4.76
N PHE A 35 0.59 21.15 -3.93
CA PHE A 35 0.39 22.55 -3.58
C PHE A 35 0.58 23.45 -4.80
N SER A 36 1.63 23.21 -5.59
CA SER A 36 1.88 23.91 -6.86
C SER A 36 0.71 23.86 -7.84
N ASN A 37 -0.13 22.82 -7.76
CA ASN A 37 -1.27 22.64 -8.66
C ASN A 37 -2.49 23.45 -8.21
N VAL A 38 -2.61 23.79 -6.93
CA VAL A 38 -3.80 24.45 -6.37
C VAL A 38 -3.52 25.80 -5.73
N GLU A 39 -2.26 26.20 -5.51
CA GLU A 39 -1.87 27.43 -4.81
C GLU A 39 -2.50 28.72 -5.39
N ARG A 40 -2.88 28.71 -6.67
CA ARG A 40 -3.50 29.85 -7.37
C ARG A 40 -5.02 29.85 -7.32
N THR A 41 -5.63 28.79 -6.81
CA THR A 41 -7.10 28.64 -6.73
C THR A 41 -7.61 29.16 -5.39
N PRO A 42 -8.86 29.66 -5.30
CA PRO A 42 -9.48 30.03 -4.03
C PRO A 42 -9.48 28.88 -3.02
N TRP A 43 -9.84 27.67 -3.45
CA TRP A 43 -9.84 26.47 -2.60
C TRP A 43 -8.44 26.12 -2.09
N GLY A 44 -7.43 26.15 -2.98
CA GLY A 44 -6.08 25.78 -2.61
C GLY A 44 -5.43 26.76 -1.64
N ARG A 45 -5.73 28.06 -1.74
CA ARG A 45 -5.25 29.04 -0.75
C ARG A 45 -5.81 28.79 0.64
N ASP A 46 -7.12 28.58 0.77
CA ASP A 46 -7.77 28.27 2.06
C ASP A 46 -7.23 26.94 2.63
N TYR A 47 -7.07 25.92 1.77
CA TYR A 47 -6.46 24.65 2.18
C TYR A 47 -5.03 24.83 2.72
N LEU A 48 -4.17 25.53 1.97
CA LEU A 48 -2.78 25.79 2.38
C LEU A 48 -2.68 26.64 3.65
N GLN A 49 -3.60 27.58 3.87
CA GLN A 49 -3.69 28.33 5.13
C GLN A 49 -4.01 27.40 6.31
N ARG A 50 -4.99 26.50 6.16
CA ARG A 50 -5.40 25.56 7.23
C ARG A 50 -4.32 24.55 7.62
N ILE A 51 -3.46 24.16 6.68
CA ILE A 51 -2.32 23.27 6.95
C ILE A 51 -1.02 24.02 7.30
N GLY A 52 -1.09 25.34 7.53
CA GLY A 52 0.06 26.17 7.95
C GLY A 52 1.11 26.41 6.86
N ARG A 53 0.76 26.25 5.58
CA ARG A 53 1.64 26.46 4.42
C ARG A 53 1.54 27.87 3.84
N LEU A 54 0.47 28.61 4.13
CA LEU A 54 0.33 30.03 3.82
C LEU A 54 -0.01 30.84 5.09
N PRO A 55 0.42 32.11 5.18
CA PRO A 55 0.04 32.99 6.28
C PRO A 55 -1.48 33.17 6.33
N SER A 56 -2.05 33.21 7.53
CA SER A 56 -3.43 33.63 7.71
C SER A 56 -3.58 35.12 7.33
N ASP A 57 -4.67 35.47 6.64
CA ASP A 57 -4.99 36.87 6.37
C ASP A 57 -5.42 37.66 7.63
N HIS A 58 -5.54 36.97 8.77
CA HIS A 58 -5.78 37.56 10.08
C HIS A 58 -4.45 37.99 10.72
N ILE A 59 -4.29 39.30 10.93
CA ILE A 59 -3.31 39.87 11.86
C ILE A 59 -3.83 39.57 13.26
N ASP A 60 -3.36 38.50 13.88
CA ASP A 60 -3.67 38.21 15.28
C ASP A 60 -3.01 39.27 16.16
N ASN A 61 -3.83 40.20 16.67
CA ASN A 61 -3.48 40.94 17.87
C ASN A 61 -3.31 39.92 19.00
N ALA A 62 -2.09 39.85 19.51
CA ALA A 62 -1.75 39.07 20.69
C ALA A 62 -2.79 39.31 21.80
N ASP A 63 -3.15 38.20 22.46
CA ASP A 63 -3.95 38.06 23.69
C ASP A 63 -5.29 37.34 23.49
N ASN A 64 -5.23 36.03 23.24
CA ASN A 64 -5.96 35.04 24.04
C ASN A 64 -5.54 33.61 23.65
N ALA A 65 -4.66 33.03 24.47
CA ALA A 65 -4.36 31.62 24.46
C ALA A 65 -5.56 30.82 25.02
N THR A 66 -6.49 30.46 24.14
CA THR A 66 -7.33 29.27 24.29
C THR A 66 -7.23 28.52 22.98
N GLY A 67 -6.36 27.52 22.94
CA GLY A 67 -6.06 26.71 21.76
C GLY A 67 -7.22 25.82 21.34
N GLU A 68 -8.27 26.41 20.76
CA GLU A 68 -9.20 25.68 19.91
C GLU A 68 -8.58 25.61 18.52
N GLN A 69 -8.07 24.41 18.18
CA GLN A 69 -7.54 24.09 16.86
C GLN A 69 -8.64 24.28 15.82
N SER A 70 -8.40 25.19 14.86
CA SER A 70 -9.17 25.29 13.61
C SER A 70 -9.34 23.90 12.97
N PRO A 71 -10.50 23.58 12.36
CA PRO A 71 -10.75 22.28 11.75
C PRO A 71 -9.67 21.91 10.72
N ASP A 72 -9.13 20.69 10.89
CA ASP A 72 -7.97 20.09 10.24
C ASP A 72 -8.08 20.12 8.69
N GLY A 73 -6.97 20.35 7.97
CA GLY A 73 -6.95 20.33 6.50
C GLY A 73 -7.51 19.03 5.91
N SER A 74 -7.36 17.92 6.63
CA SER A 74 -7.98 16.63 6.32
C SER A 74 -9.51 16.72 6.18
N GLU A 75 -10.20 17.51 7.02
CA GLU A 75 -11.65 17.68 6.97
C GLU A 75 -12.09 18.42 5.70
N MET A 76 -11.32 19.44 5.29
CA MET A 76 -11.57 20.17 4.06
C MET A 76 -11.40 19.28 2.81
N LEU A 77 -10.36 18.43 2.79
CA LEU A 77 -10.15 17.43 1.75
C LEU A 77 -11.31 16.44 1.68
N LEU A 78 -11.67 15.86 2.83
CA LEU A 78 -12.76 14.90 2.92
C LEU A 78 -14.08 15.50 2.45
N SER A 79 -14.39 16.71 2.87
CA SER A 79 -15.62 17.41 2.45
C SER A 79 -15.66 17.59 0.93
N ARG A 80 -14.53 17.97 0.31
CA ARG A 80 -14.44 18.16 -1.15
C ARG A 80 -14.59 16.84 -1.92
N CYS A 81 -13.98 15.76 -1.44
CA CYS A 81 -13.98 14.47 -2.14
C CYS A 81 -15.21 13.60 -1.84
N SER A 82 -15.90 13.83 -0.72
CA SER A 82 -17.03 13.03 -0.25
C SER A 82 -18.10 12.75 -1.31
N PRO A 83 -18.57 13.73 -2.13
CA PRO A 83 -19.60 13.47 -3.13
C PRO A 83 -19.21 12.43 -4.18
N LEU A 84 -17.93 12.39 -4.58
CA LEU A 84 -17.42 11.40 -5.52
C LEU A 84 -17.17 10.06 -4.82
N MET A 85 -16.53 10.09 -3.64
CA MET A 85 -16.22 8.88 -2.85
C MET A 85 -17.49 8.11 -2.47
N LEU A 86 -18.58 8.81 -2.17
CA LEU A 86 -19.89 8.19 -1.90
C LEU A 86 -20.47 7.45 -3.11
N LYS A 87 -20.24 7.95 -4.32
CA LYS A 87 -20.66 7.30 -5.57
C LYS A 87 -19.80 6.06 -5.88
N LEU A 88 -18.50 6.15 -5.61
CA LEU A 88 -17.54 5.08 -5.89
C LEU A 88 -17.58 3.92 -4.88
N ALA A 89 -17.90 4.19 -3.62
CA ALA A 89 -17.90 3.18 -2.55
C ALA A 89 -19.27 3.00 -1.90
N PRO A 90 -20.33 2.56 -2.61
CA PRO A 90 -21.71 2.55 -2.10
C PRO A 90 -21.89 1.75 -0.80
N THR A 91 -21.06 0.71 -0.60
CA THR A 91 -21.09 -0.18 0.56
C THR A 91 -20.45 0.46 1.78
N LEU A 92 -21.21 0.57 2.88
CA LEU A 92 -20.74 1.19 4.12
C LEU A 92 -20.06 0.21 5.08
N SER A 93 -20.53 -1.04 5.13
CA SER A 93 -20.10 -2.05 6.10
C SER A 93 -19.30 -3.15 5.42
N ILE A 94 -18.23 -3.60 6.07
CA ILE A 94 -17.49 -4.82 5.71
C ILE A 94 -18.07 -6.08 6.36
N GLN A 95 -18.95 -5.94 7.36
CA GLN A 95 -19.49 -7.06 8.10
C GLN A 95 -20.39 -7.92 7.20
N GLY A 96 -20.13 -9.23 7.17
CA GLY A 96 -20.87 -10.17 6.34
C GLY A 96 -20.50 -10.16 4.86
N LEU A 97 -19.51 -9.34 4.45
CA LEU A 97 -18.95 -9.44 3.11
C LEU A 97 -18.01 -10.64 3.01
N PRO A 98 -18.06 -11.38 1.91
CA PRO A 98 -17.10 -12.44 1.65
C PRO A 98 -15.70 -11.84 1.45
N VAL A 99 -14.68 -12.61 1.80
CA VAL A 99 -13.29 -12.13 1.82
C VAL A 99 -12.80 -11.71 0.44
N GLU A 100 -13.32 -12.33 -0.63
CA GLU A 100 -13.07 -12.00 -2.02
C GLU A 100 -13.48 -10.57 -2.36
N VAL A 101 -14.53 -10.04 -1.71
CA VAL A 101 -14.96 -8.65 -1.89
C VAL A 101 -13.94 -7.70 -1.26
N LEU A 102 -13.37 -8.03 -0.09
CA LEU A 102 -12.31 -7.22 0.52
C LEU A 102 -11.07 -7.18 -0.39
N CYS A 103 -10.78 -8.31 -1.02
CA CYS A 103 -9.60 -8.53 -1.86
C CYS A 103 -9.64 -7.84 -3.20
N SER A 104 -10.82 -7.83 -3.81
CA SER A 104 -11.06 -7.19 -5.11
C SER A 104 -11.51 -5.75 -4.95
N SER A 105 -11.60 -5.24 -3.72
CA SER A 105 -12.07 -3.89 -3.50
C SER A 105 -11.09 -2.86 -4.06
N PRO A 106 -11.60 -1.89 -4.84
CA PRO A 106 -10.74 -0.95 -5.54
C PRO A 106 -10.04 -0.02 -4.55
N THR A 107 -8.85 0.42 -4.95
CA THR A 107 -8.20 1.61 -4.38
C THR A 107 -8.27 2.72 -5.39
N TYR A 108 -9.00 3.79 -5.08
CA TYR A 108 -9.06 4.97 -5.94
C TYR A 108 -7.95 5.94 -5.53
N ARG A 109 -7.13 6.37 -6.49
CA ARG A 109 -6.22 7.49 -6.31
C ARG A 109 -6.89 8.74 -6.82
N LEU A 110 -7.09 9.73 -5.95
CA LEU A 110 -7.73 11.00 -6.27
C LEU A 110 -6.71 12.13 -6.14
N GLU A 111 -6.70 13.05 -7.09
CA GLU A 111 -5.86 14.24 -7.07
C GLU A 111 -6.72 15.49 -7.29
N LEU A 112 -6.46 16.54 -6.51
CA LEU A 112 -7.07 17.85 -6.74
C LEU A 112 -6.19 18.68 -7.68
N LEU A 113 -6.79 19.10 -8.80
CA LEU A 113 -6.13 19.83 -9.87
C LEU A 113 -6.82 21.18 -10.07
N SER A 114 -6.07 22.23 -10.41
CA SER A 114 -6.66 23.50 -10.83
C SER A 114 -7.47 23.35 -12.13
N THR A 115 -8.61 24.02 -12.22
CA THR A 115 -9.41 24.13 -13.44
C THR A 115 -8.94 25.28 -14.34
N GLY A 116 -8.10 26.18 -13.83
CA GLY A 116 -7.70 27.41 -14.53
C GLY A 116 -8.79 28.48 -14.60
N GLU A 117 -9.98 28.20 -14.08
CA GLU A 117 -11.13 29.10 -14.07
C GLU A 117 -11.22 29.86 -12.74
N VAL A 118 -11.71 31.11 -12.81
CA VAL A 118 -11.79 32.04 -11.65
C VAL A 118 -13.21 32.10 -11.07
N GLU A 119 -14.22 31.59 -11.79
CA GLU A 119 -15.64 31.75 -11.43
C GLU A 119 -16.18 30.69 -10.43
N ASP A 120 -15.36 29.72 -10.02
CA ASP A 120 -15.67 28.71 -8.97
C ASP A 120 -14.49 28.57 -7.98
N ASP A 121 -14.56 27.63 -7.03
CA ASP A 121 -13.47 27.31 -6.09
C ASP A 121 -12.18 26.80 -6.77
N GLY A 122 -12.22 26.63 -8.10
CA GLY A 122 -11.08 26.58 -9.01
C GLY A 122 -10.35 25.24 -9.05
N VAL A 123 -10.92 24.20 -8.44
CA VAL A 123 -10.33 22.85 -8.37
C VAL A 123 -11.28 21.77 -8.86
N GLN A 124 -10.75 20.77 -9.56
CA GLN A 124 -11.47 19.56 -9.94
C GLN A 124 -10.77 18.34 -9.35
N ILE A 125 -11.52 17.25 -9.18
CA ILE A 125 -10.98 15.97 -8.75
C ILE A 125 -10.74 15.12 -9.98
N ALA A 126 -9.48 14.80 -10.26
CA ALA A 126 -9.13 13.73 -11.18
C ALA A 126 -8.93 12.45 -10.37
N GLY A 127 -9.25 11.30 -10.96
CA GLY A 127 -9.07 10.03 -10.27
C GLY A 127 -8.78 8.89 -11.22
N THR A 128 -7.94 7.96 -10.77
CA THR A 128 -7.77 6.66 -11.41
C THR A 128 -8.29 5.58 -10.47
N GLU A 129 -9.01 4.63 -11.04
CA GLU A 129 -9.29 3.38 -10.38
C GLU A 129 -8.06 2.50 -10.52
N ASN A 130 -7.35 2.30 -9.41
CA ASN A 130 -6.40 1.22 -9.36
C ASN A 130 -7.18 0.04 -8.78
N LEU A 131 -7.54 -0.92 -9.63
CA LEU A 131 -7.62 -2.32 -9.18
C LEU A 131 -6.22 -2.67 -8.72
N THR A 132 -5.82 -2.32 -7.49
CA THR A 132 -4.48 -2.57 -6.90
C THR A 132 -3.41 -2.71 -7.99
N SER A 133 -3.16 -1.63 -8.76
CA SER A 133 -2.52 -1.76 -10.08
C SER A 133 -1.02 -1.89 -9.97
N GLU A 134 -0.47 -2.66 -10.91
CA GLU A 134 0.92 -3.09 -11.13
C GLU A 134 1.35 -4.28 -10.27
N ALA A 135 1.91 -5.29 -10.97
CA ALA A 135 2.13 -6.65 -10.51
C ALA A 135 3.21 -6.74 -9.42
N ASN A 136 2.86 -6.31 -8.21
CA ASN A 136 3.63 -6.65 -7.02
C ASN A 136 3.58 -8.18 -6.86
N ARG A 137 4.70 -8.85 -7.12
CA ARG A 137 4.81 -10.31 -7.11
C ARG A 137 5.03 -10.84 -5.71
N PHE A 138 4.16 -10.47 -4.80
CA PHE A 138 4.12 -11.06 -3.48
C PHE A 138 2.75 -11.60 -3.11
N SER A 139 2.73 -12.55 -2.19
CA SER A 139 1.47 -13.14 -1.72
C SER A 139 0.57 -12.07 -1.10
N ARG A 140 -0.64 -11.93 -1.65
CA ARG A 140 -1.61 -10.97 -1.14
C ARG A 140 -2.41 -11.60 -0.01
N LEU A 141 -2.41 -10.95 1.15
CA LEU A 141 -3.31 -11.32 2.25
C LEU A 141 -4.75 -11.08 1.82
N VAL A 142 -5.53 -12.15 1.83
CA VAL A 142 -6.95 -12.15 1.44
C VAL A 142 -7.79 -11.91 2.69
N GLY A 143 -7.49 -12.60 3.78
CA GLY A 143 -8.15 -12.35 5.06
C GLY A 143 -7.56 -13.15 6.23
N ILE A 144 -8.12 -12.93 7.41
CA ILE A 144 -7.78 -13.65 8.64
C ILE A 144 -8.97 -14.52 9.04
N VAL A 145 -8.70 -15.80 9.28
CA VAL A 145 -9.69 -16.76 9.79
C VAL A 145 -9.66 -16.70 11.31
N THR A 146 -10.80 -16.39 11.93
CA THR A 146 -10.92 -16.32 13.39
C THR A 146 -11.89 -17.37 13.93
N THR A 147 -11.67 -17.78 15.19
CA THR A 147 -12.51 -18.73 15.94
C THR A 147 -12.90 -18.17 17.30
N GLY A 148 -13.91 -18.77 17.93
CA GLY A 148 -14.55 -18.28 19.16
C GLY A 148 -15.81 -17.47 18.87
N GLU A 149 -16.65 -17.24 19.89
CA GLU A 149 -17.96 -16.58 19.72
C GLU A 149 -17.84 -15.16 19.13
N PHE A 150 -16.71 -14.50 19.35
CA PHE A 150 -16.44 -13.14 18.88
C PHE A 150 -15.12 -12.99 18.11
N GLY A 151 -14.58 -14.10 17.58
CA GLY A 151 -13.34 -14.06 16.79
C GLY A 151 -12.08 -13.74 17.61
N GLU A 152 -12.07 -14.13 18.89
CA GLU A 152 -10.99 -13.84 19.84
C GLU A 152 -9.68 -14.57 19.52
N GLN A 153 -9.73 -15.61 18.69
CA GLN A 153 -8.58 -16.40 18.30
C GLN A 153 -8.37 -16.32 16.80
N VAL A 154 -7.12 -16.10 16.36
CA VAL A 154 -6.72 -16.23 14.96
C VAL A 154 -6.41 -17.70 14.71
N ALA A 155 -7.19 -18.34 13.84
CA ALA A 155 -7.02 -19.73 13.43
C ALA A 155 -6.17 -19.88 12.17
N GLY A 156 -6.05 -18.81 11.36
CA GLY A 156 -5.18 -18.83 10.18
C GLY A 156 -5.31 -17.57 9.34
N ILE A 157 -4.56 -17.55 8.24
CA ILE A 157 -4.61 -16.52 7.21
C ILE A 157 -4.98 -17.15 5.87
N LEU A 158 -5.72 -16.40 5.06
CA LEU A 158 -6.03 -16.76 3.69
C LEU A 158 -5.17 -15.88 2.77
N LEU A 159 -4.50 -16.50 1.82
CA LEU A 159 -3.63 -15.84 0.87
C LEU A 159 -4.14 -16.08 -0.55
N GLU A 160 -3.85 -15.16 -1.46
CA GLU A 160 -4.16 -15.35 -2.88
C GLU A 160 -3.37 -16.53 -3.43
N PHE A 161 -4.06 -17.44 -4.12
CA PHE A 161 -3.45 -18.63 -4.66
C PHE A 161 -2.67 -18.32 -5.93
N ILE A 162 -1.35 -18.52 -5.89
CA ILE A 162 -0.48 -18.38 -7.05
C ILE A 162 -0.61 -19.64 -7.91
N VAL A 163 -1.12 -19.47 -9.12
CA VAL A 163 -1.31 -20.59 -10.06
C VAL A 163 0.05 -20.99 -10.66
N THR A 164 0.48 -22.21 -10.38
CA THR A 164 1.73 -22.79 -10.88
C THR A 164 1.48 -23.69 -12.08
N GLY A 165 2.26 -23.53 -13.15
CA GLY A 165 2.19 -24.40 -14.32
C GLY A 165 2.85 -25.78 -14.11
N PRO A 166 2.76 -26.69 -15.10
CA PRO A 166 3.50 -27.96 -15.08
C PRO A 166 5.01 -27.73 -14.93
N GLY A 167 5.60 -28.29 -13.88
CA GLY A 167 7.02 -28.06 -13.55
C GLY A 167 7.31 -26.77 -12.79
N GLY A 168 6.28 -26.00 -12.41
CA GLY A 168 6.36 -24.86 -11.49
C GLY A 168 6.19 -25.26 -10.01
N GLY A 169 6.07 -24.24 -9.16
CA GLY A 169 6.08 -24.38 -7.70
C GLY A 169 7.25 -23.61 -7.08
N ASP A 170 7.55 -23.92 -5.82
CA ASP A 170 8.66 -23.29 -5.11
C ASP A 170 10.04 -23.72 -5.63
N CYS A 171 11.07 -22.96 -5.27
CA CYS A 171 12.46 -23.24 -5.65
C CYS A 171 13.07 -24.47 -4.94
N LEU A 172 12.37 -25.14 -4.00
CA LEU A 172 12.82 -26.44 -3.47
C LEU A 172 12.62 -27.57 -4.50
N ARG A 173 11.78 -27.37 -5.51
CA ARG A 173 11.52 -28.38 -6.53
C ARG A 173 12.68 -28.50 -7.51
N ARG A 174 13.21 -29.71 -7.68
CA ARG A 174 14.25 -30.04 -8.68
C ARG A 174 13.90 -29.60 -10.11
N ALA A 175 12.62 -29.69 -10.49
CA ALA A 175 12.15 -29.26 -11.82
C ALA A 175 12.28 -27.73 -12.01
N VAL A 176 12.10 -26.95 -10.94
CA VAL A 176 12.30 -25.50 -10.92
C VAL A 176 13.79 -25.19 -10.94
N GLN A 177 14.58 -25.84 -10.06
CA GLN A 177 16.04 -25.66 -9.97
C GLN A 177 16.78 -25.98 -11.28
N ALA A 178 16.29 -26.94 -12.07
CA ALA A 178 16.91 -27.32 -13.33
C ALA A 178 16.82 -26.21 -14.42
N ARG A 179 16.00 -25.18 -14.22
CA ARG A 179 15.77 -24.07 -15.17
C ARG A 179 16.77 -22.95 -14.96
N THR A 180 18.05 -23.30 -15.01
CA THR A 180 19.17 -22.38 -14.73
C THR A 180 19.12 -21.09 -15.57
N GLU A 181 18.57 -21.15 -16.78
CA GLU A 181 18.38 -20.00 -17.67
C GLU A 181 17.41 -18.94 -17.12
N MET A 182 16.58 -19.30 -16.13
CA MET A 182 15.58 -18.42 -15.55
C MET A 182 16.04 -17.75 -14.24
N HIS A 183 17.11 -18.25 -13.61
CA HIS A 183 17.51 -17.83 -12.27
C HIS A 183 17.81 -16.33 -12.20
N GLU A 184 18.46 -15.75 -13.22
CA GLU A 184 18.70 -14.31 -13.30
C GLU A 184 17.40 -13.48 -13.37
N LYS A 185 16.41 -13.96 -14.16
CA LYS A 185 15.09 -13.32 -14.22
C LYS A 185 14.42 -13.36 -12.85
N TRP A 186 14.44 -14.50 -12.19
CA TRP A 186 13.80 -14.69 -10.89
C TRP A 186 14.48 -13.86 -9.81
N LYS A 187 15.82 -13.80 -9.80
CA LYS A 187 16.59 -12.94 -8.91
C LYS A 187 16.21 -11.47 -9.09
N ALA A 188 16.08 -11.00 -10.34
CA ALA A 188 15.65 -9.63 -10.62
C ALA A 188 14.24 -9.36 -10.08
N GLN A 189 13.27 -10.25 -10.31
CA GLN A 189 11.89 -10.09 -9.84
C GLN A 189 11.74 -10.15 -8.32
N VAL A 190 12.48 -11.05 -7.66
CA VAL A 190 12.56 -11.09 -6.19
C VAL A 190 13.20 -9.81 -5.67
N GLY A 191 14.29 -9.35 -6.30
CA GLY A 191 14.96 -8.10 -5.94
C GLY A 191 14.08 -6.86 -6.10
N GLU A 192 13.26 -6.78 -7.15
CA GLU A 192 12.25 -5.72 -7.31
C GLU A 192 11.25 -5.73 -6.15
N THR A 193 10.79 -6.92 -5.75
CA THR A 193 9.87 -7.08 -4.61
C THR A 193 10.50 -6.68 -3.29
N VAL A 194 11.75 -7.09 -3.02
CA VAL A 194 12.50 -6.72 -1.81
C VAL A 194 12.72 -5.22 -1.72
N ASN A 195 13.12 -4.57 -2.83
CA ASN A 195 13.25 -3.11 -2.88
C ASN A 195 11.93 -2.39 -2.55
N GLU A 196 10.80 -2.89 -3.07
CA GLU A 196 9.49 -2.30 -2.80
C GLU A 196 9.10 -2.41 -1.31
N LEU A 197 9.43 -3.54 -0.65
CA LEU A 197 9.24 -3.71 0.78
C LEU A 197 10.10 -2.72 1.58
N HIS A 198 11.40 -2.66 1.29
CA HIS A 198 12.35 -1.78 1.98
C HIS A 198 11.99 -0.30 1.81
N ALA A 199 11.50 0.10 0.62
CA ALA A 199 10.99 1.45 0.38
C ALA A 199 9.81 1.84 1.30
N HIS A 200 9.09 0.85 1.83
CA HIS A 200 8.00 1.01 2.80
C HIS A 200 8.41 0.66 4.25
N GLN A 201 9.72 0.53 4.53
CA GLN A 201 10.25 0.16 5.86
C GLN A 201 9.75 -1.20 6.35
N LEU A 202 9.51 -2.13 5.42
CA LEU A 202 9.15 -3.52 5.68
C LEU A 202 10.30 -4.42 5.25
N VAL A 203 10.60 -5.46 6.03
CA VAL A 203 11.54 -6.53 5.65
C VAL A 203 10.75 -7.77 5.25
N TRP A 204 11.33 -8.64 4.42
CA TRP A 204 10.75 -9.94 4.10
C TRP A 204 10.88 -10.91 5.29
N GLY A 205 12.08 -11.01 5.87
CA GLY A 205 12.30 -11.66 7.17
C GLY A 205 12.40 -13.19 7.14
N ASP A 206 12.02 -13.86 6.05
CA ASP A 206 12.18 -15.31 5.88
C ASP A 206 12.58 -15.70 4.45
N VAL A 207 13.77 -15.24 4.04
CA VAL A 207 14.29 -15.55 2.70
C VAL A 207 14.76 -17.00 2.63
N ASN A 208 14.06 -17.82 1.86
CA ASN A 208 14.48 -19.18 1.55
C ASN A 208 13.85 -19.71 0.24
N ALA A 209 14.37 -20.83 -0.27
CA ALA A 209 13.90 -21.42 -1.53
C ALA A 209 12.42 -21.88 -1.51
N GLY A 210 11.86 -22.20 -0.35
CA GLY A 210 10.44 -22.53 -0.19
C GLY A 210 9.53 -21.32 -0.34
N ASN A 211 10.04 -20.13 -0.07
CA ASN A 211 9.30 -18.87 -0.07
C ASN A 211 9.40 -18.09 -1.39
N VAL A 212 10.00 -18.70 -2.42
CA VAL A 212 9.97 -18.19 -3.80
C VAL A 212 9.18 -19.15 -4.69
N VAL A 213 8.00 -18.72 -5.14
CA VAL A 213 7.09 -19.53 -5.97
C VAL A 213 7.12 -19.08 -7.42
N ILE A 214 7.21 -20.04 -8.35
CA ILE A 214 7.20 -19.78 -9.80
C ILE A 214 5.80 -20.02 -10.38
N ASP A 215 5.19 -18.96 -10.92
CA ASP A 215 3.87 -18.99 -11.55
C ASP A 215 3.87 -19.69 -12.92
N GLU A 216 2.68 -19.90 -13.50
CA GLU A 216 2.51 -20.49 -14.83
C GLU A 216 3.18 -19.70 -15.97
N SER A 217 3.40 -18.40 -15.78
CA SER A 217 4.12 -17.50 -16.69
C SER A 217 5.62 -17.46 -16.41
N SER A 218 6.12 -18.35 -15.55
CA SER A 218 7.52 -18.44 -15.14
C SER A 218 8.07 -17.16 -14.51
N ASN A 219 7.24 -16.45 -13.75
CA ASN A 219 7.69 -15.35 -12.90
C ASN A 219 7.82 -15.80 -11.45
N ALA A 220 8.78 -15.21 -10.75
CA ALA A 220 9.00 -15.45 -9.34
C ALA A 220 8.08 -14.56 -8.49
N TRP A 221 7.51 -15.18 -7.45
CA TRP A 221 6.69 -14.54 -6.43
C TRP A 221 7.32 -14.77 -5.06
N VAL A 222 7.36 -13.71 -4.26
CA VAL A 222 7.79 -13.74 -2.85
C VAL A 222 6.58 -14.07 -1.97
N ILE A 223 6.67 -15.11 -1.16
CA ILE A 223 5.63 -15.50 -0.21
C ILE A 223 6.19 -15.56 1.20
N ASP A 224 5.30 -15.73 2.18
CA ASP A 224 5.60 -15.93 3.60
C ASP A 224 6.46 -14.80 4.22
N PHE A 225 5.79 -13.90 4.93
CA PHE A 225 6.37 -12.68 5.48
C PHE A 225 6.43 -12.79 7.00
N GLY A 226 7.64 -12.69 7.54
CA GLY A 226 7.92 -12.96 8.94
C GLY A 226 7.94 -14.47 9.23
N GLY A 227 8.99 -14.92 9.90
CA GLY A 227 9.24 -16.34 10.13
C GLY A 227 10.31 -16.55 11.18
N LEU A 228 10.75 -17.80 11.35
CA LEU A 228 11.99 -18.06 12.09
C LEU A 228 13.14 -17.90 11.11
N ASN A 229 14.23 -17.26 11.53
CA ASN A 229 15.44 -17.14 10.72
C ASN A 229 15.85 -18.51 10.17
N ASN A 230 16.25 -18.55 8.89
CA ASN A 230 16.85 -19.73 8.27
C ASN A 230 18.36 -19.50 8.08
N PRO A 231 19.22 -20.08 8.96
CA PRO A 231 20.67 -19.90 8.90
C PRO A 231 21.35 -20.37 7.62
N GLU A 232 20.68 -21.21 6.81
CA GLU A 232 21.19 -21.59 5.49
C GLU A 232 21.26 -20.39 4.54
N PHE A 233 20.35 -19.44 4.68
CA PHE A 233 20.21 -18.28 3.79
C PHE A 233 20.59 -16.95 4.47
N VAL A 234 20.34 -16.80 5.78
CA VAL A 234 20.56 -15.53 6.49
C VAL A 234 21.22 -15.80 7.85
N ASP A 235 22.32 -15.11 8.14
CA ASP A 235 23.02 -15.19 9.42
C ASP A 235 22.12 -14.71 10.56
N ASP A 236 22.21 -15.35 11.73
CA ASP A 236 21.33 -15.06 12.88
C ASP A 236 21.41 -13.60 13.31
N GLU A 237 22.55 -12.94 13.14
CA GLU A 237 22.74 -11.52 13.47
C GLU A 237 22.07 -10.55 12.48
N LEU A 238 21.70 -11.04 11.29
CA LEU A 238 21.03 -10.26 10.24
C LEU A 238 19.55 -10.62 10.07
N ALA A 239 19.02 -11.54 10.88
CA ALA A 239 17.61 -11.91 10.85
C ALA A 239 16.71 -10.67 11.04
N GLU A 240 15.60 -10.62 10.28
CA GLU A 240 14.63 -9.51 10.34
C GLU A 240 15.25 -8.11 10.04
N THR A 241 16.21 -8.05 9.10
CA THR A 241 16.83 -6.79 8.63
C THR A 241 16.84 -6.67 7.11
N GLU A 242 16.97 -5.44 6.59
CA GLU A 242 17.11 -5.20 5.14
C GLU A 242 18.38 -5.86 4.58
N GLU A 243 19.48 -5.79 5.35
CA GLU A 243 20.74 -6.45 5.00
C GLU A 243 20.61 -7.98 4.97
N GLY A 244 19.82 -8.55 5.89
CA GLY A 244 19.51 -9.97 5.95
C GLY A 244 18.73 -10.45 4.73
N ASP A 245 17.73 -9.67 4.28
CA ASP A 245 16.97 -10.01 3.08
C ASP A 245 17.88 -10.11 1.85
N TRP A 246 18.77 -9.13 1.66
CA TRP A 246 19.71 -9.14 0.54
C TRP A 246 20.75 -10.26 0.67
N GLN A 247 21.24 -10.56 1.87
CA GLN A 247 22.09 -11.73 2.10
C GLN A 247 21.39 -13.01 1.67
N GLY A 248 20.13 -13.19 2.07
CA GLY A 248 19.30 -14.33 1.71
C GLY A 248 19.10 -14.46 0.20
N VAL A 249 18.79 -13.36 -0.48
CA VAL A 249 18.64 -13.33 -1.96
C VAL A 249 19.94 -13.74 -2.64
N HIS A 250 21.09 -13.24 -2.16
CA HIS A 250 22.40 -13.62 -2.69
C HIS A 250 22.69 -15.10 -2.47
N ARG A 251 22.56 -15.63 -1.25
CA ARG A 251 22.80 -17.05 -0.98
C ARG A 251 21.87 -17.94 -1.79
N LEU A 252 20.59 -17.58 -1.91
CA LEU A 252 19.62 -18.36 -2.67
C LEU A 252 19.99 -18.45 -4.16
N PHE A 253 20.23 -17.32 -4.82
CA PHE A 253 20.40 -17.29 -6.28
C PHE A 253 21.84 -17.49 -6.75
N ASP A 254 22.83 -17.09 -5.95
CA ASP A 254 24.25 -17.10 -6.34
C ASP A 254 25.00 -18.33 -5.80
N GLU A 255 24.52 -18.96 -4.73
CA GLU A 255 25.21 -20.08 -4.06
C GLU A 255 24.39 -21.37 -4.02
N TRP A 256 23.10 -21.28 -3.68
CA TRP A 256 22.24 -22.44 -3.41
C TRP A 256 21.60 -23.00 -4.68
N LEU A 257 21.05 -22.14 -5.55
CA LEU A 257 20.53 -22.55 -6.84
C LEU A 257 21.66 -22.91 -7.82
N PRO A 258 21.50 -23.93 -8.67
CA PRO A 258 22.54 -24.32 -9.60
C PRO A 258 22.76 -23.24 -10.66
N SER A 259 24.03 -22.99 -10.99
CA SER A 259 24.40 -22.06 -12.07
C SER A 259 24.23 -22.70 -13.46
N PRO A 260 24.04 -21.89 -14.52
CA PRO A 260 24.07 -22.38 -15.89
C PRO A 260 25.42 -23.04 -16.19
N THR A 261 25.40 -24.23 -16.78
CA THR A 261 26.60 -24.92 -17.32
C THR A 261 27.04 -24.36 -18.66
#